data_AF-A0A267WJ15-F1
#
_entry.id   AF-A0A267WJ15-F1
#
_cell.length_a   1.000
_cell.length_b   1.000
_cell.length_c   1.000
_cell.angle_alpha   90.00
_cell.angle_beta   90.00
_cell.angle_gamma   90.00
#
_symmetry.space_group_name_H-M   'P 1'
#
loop_
_entity.id
_entity.type
_entity.pdbx_description
1 polymer ?
#
loop_
_entity_poly.entity_id
_entity_poly.type
_entity_poly.pdbx_seq_one_letter_code
_entity_poly.pdbx_strand_id
1 'polypeptide(L)'
;MRIRNLYDPPTLKDYPANVPWVPDGATSTGETTADGWKVTVTGNGTGWLYPPHTPDGCLCVCWQRQDGTYFKNIGTGVTFPVTQAESPIVVTRVCGYLDGNLPGMLDAIGLPLVFAASDHPY
;
A
#
# COMPACT_ATOMS: atom_id res chain seq x y z
N MET A 1 7.13 -10.95 20.47
CA MET A 1 6.74 -11.30 19.08
C MET A 1 7.60 -10.43 18.15
N ARG A 2 8.07 -10.89 16.99
CA ARG A 2 8.82 -10.03 16.06
C ARG A 2 7.94 -9.71 14.87
N ILE A 3 7.62 -8.45 14.69
CA ILE A 3 6.92 -8.01 13.49
C ILE A 3 7.98 -7.73 12.43
N ARG A 4 7.83 -8.38 11.26
CA ARG A 4 8.71 -8.17 10.12
C ARG A 4 7.89 -7.63 8.97
N ASN A 5 8.36 -6.54 8.38
CA ASN A 5 7.89 -6.14 7.07
C ASN A 5 8.51 -7.07 6.03
N LEU A 6 7.68 -7.65 5.19
CA LEU A 6 8.13 -8.57 4.16
C LEU A 6 8.61 -7.85 2.88
N TYR A 7 8.34 -6.56 2.76
CA TYR A 7 8.80 -5.75 1.63
C TYR A 7 10.24 -5.30 1.81
N ASP A 8 11.10 -5.67 0.85
CA ASP A 8 12.40 -5.05 0.63
C ASP A 8 12.20 -3.63 0.05
N PRO A 9 12.98 -2.62 0.45
CA PRO A 9 12.57 -1.48 1.27
C PRO A 9 11.15 -0.92 1.08
N PRO A 10 10.48 -0.48 2.16
CA PRO A 10 9.06 -0.13 2.13
C PRO A 10 8.71 1.18 1.40
N THR A 11 9.69 2.05 1.12
CA THR A 11 9.46 3.38 0.54
C THR A 11 9.33 3.31 -0.97
N LEU A 12 8.21 3.80 -1.50
CA LEU A 12 7.87 3.66 -2.92
C LEU A 12 8.69 4.59 -3.84
N LYS A 13 9.24 5.69 -3.31
CA LYS A 13 10.06 6.63 -4.07
C LYS A 13 11.32 5.99 -4.68
N ASP A 14 11.77 4.87 -4.10
CA ASP A 14 12.96 4.15 -4.52
C ASP A 14 12.63 3.10 -5.62
N TYR A 15 11.37 3.03 -6.06
CA TYR A 15 10.87 2.10 -7.06
C TYR A 15 10.25 2.80 -8.27
N PRO A 16 10.34 2.19 -9.48
CA PRO A 16 9.57 2.66 -10.62
C PRO A 16 8.08 2.55 -10.32
N ALA A 17 7.34 3.64 -10.51
CA ALA A 17 5.91 3.66 -10.30
C ALA A 17 5.20 2.70 -11.26
N ASN A 18 4.31 1.88 -10.71
CA ASN A 18 3.41 1.06 -11.51
C ASN A 18 2.10 1.80 -11.79
N VAL A 19 1.42 1.38 -12.85
CA VAL A 19 0.12 1.91 -13.27
C VAL A 19 -0.98 1.01 -12.67
N PRO A 20 -2.00 1.58 -12.00
CA PRO A 20 -3.14 0.80 -11.52
C PRO A 20 -3.82 0.05 -12.67
N TRP A 21 -4.15 -1.23 -12.49
CA TRP A 21 -5.02 -1.91 -13.45
C TRP A 21 -6.44 -1.35 -13.36
N VAL A 22 -7.06 -1.05 -14.49
CA VAL A 22 -8.43 -0.52 -14.54
C VAL A 22 -9.29 -1.37 -15.50
N PRO A 23 -10.60 -1.48 -15.25
CA PRO A 23 -11.53 -2.11 -16.19
C PRO A 23 -11.71 -1.27 -17.46
N ASP A 24 -12.29 -1.88 -18.49
CA ASP A 24 -12.60 -1.20 -19.76
C ASP A 24 -13.44 0.08 -19.53
N GLY A 25 -13.07 1.15 -20.25
CA GLY A 25 -13.73 2.46 -20.15
C GLY A 25 -13.16 3.38 -19.05
N ALA A 26 -12.18 2.92 -18.28
CA ALA A 26 -11.37 3.75 -17.40
C ALA A 26 -9.92 3.81 -17.89
N THR A 27 -9.18 4.82 -17.43
CA THR A 27 -7.74 4.97 -17.70
C THR A 27 -7.01 5.26 -16.41
N SER A 28 -5.73 4.92 -16.37
CA SER A 28 -4.88 5.13 -15.20
C SER A 28 -3.46 5.52 -15.59
N THR A 29 -2.80 6.25 -14.69
CA THR A 29 -1.38 6.61 -14.82
C THR A 29 -0.66 6.43 -13.48
N GLY A 30 0.65 6.22 -13.57
CA GLY A 30 1.55 6.14 -12.42
C GLY A 30 2.82 6.94 -12.71
N GLU A 31 3.29 7.70 -11.74
CA GLU A 31 4.48 8.56 -11.82
C GLU A 31 5.27 8.46 -10.51
N THR A 32 6.59 8.24 -10.59
CA THR A 32 7.47 8.33 -9.41
C THR A 32 7.71 9.79 -9.07
N THR A 33 7.47 10.14 -7.80
CA THR A 33 7.72 11.47 -7.23
C THR A 33 8.83 11.40 -6.18
N ALA A 34 9.22 12.55 -5.62
CA ALA A 34 10.18 12.60 -4.51
C ALA A 34 9.69 11.85 -3.25
N ASP A 35 8.37 11.72 -3.09
CA ASP A 35 7.74 11.15 -1.89
C ASP A 35 7.27 9.71 -2.08
N GLY A 36 6.99 9.29 -3.32
CA GLY A 36 6.41 7.97 -3.59
C GLY A 36 5.87 7.83 -5.00
N TRP A 37 4.76 7.11 -5.15
CA TRP A 37 4.06 6.98 -6.43
C TRP A 37 2.82 7.85 -6.44
N LYS A 38 2.76 8.76 -7.41
CA LYS A 38 1.54 9.46 -7.76
C LYS A 38 0.76 8.62 -8.75
N VAL A 39 -0.47 8.28 -8.42
CA VAL A 39 -1.34 7.49 -9.28
C VAL A 39 -2.65 8.23 -9.53
N THR A 40 -3.14 8.13 -10.76
CA THR A 40 -4.38 8.76 -11.19
C THR A 40 -5.25 7.71 -11.84
N VAL A 41 -6.54 7.68 -11.50
CA VAL A 41 -7.56 6.90 -12.19
C VAL A 41 -8.65 7.87 -12.68
N THR A 42 -9.06 7.71 -13.93
CA THR A 42 -10.13 8.51 -14.55
C THR A 42 -11.13 7.60 -15.24
N GLY A 43 -12.38 8.06 -15.35
CA GLY A 43 -13.50 7.26 -15.83
C GLY A 43 -14.23 6.56 -14.68
N ASN A 44 -15.32 5.86 -15.01
CA ASN A 44 -16.21 5.29 -14.01
C ASN A 44 -15.65 3.93 -13.52
N GLY A 45 -14.88 3.94 -12.43
CA GLY A 45 -14.32 2.70 -11.89
C GLY A 45 -13.29 2.87 -10.78
N THR A 46 -12.83 1.72 -10.27
CA THR A 46 -11.72 1.60 -9.32
C THR A 46 -10.52 1.02 -10.05
N GLY A 47 -9.38 1.70 -9.96
CA GLY A 47 -8.09 1.15 -10.34
C GLY A 47 -7.47 0.38 -9.19
N TRP A 48 -6.75 -0.69 -9.53
CA TRP A 48 -6.12 -1.57 -8.55
C TRP A 48 -4.60 -1.45 -8.70
N LEU A 49 -3.98 -0.72 -7.78
CA LEU A 49 -2.54 -0.53 -7.73
C LEU A 49 -1.89 -1.76 -7.10
N TYR A 50 -0.95 -2.36 -7.82
CA TYR A 50 -0.14 -3.46 -7.34
C TYR A 50 1.14 -2.96 -6.69
N PRO A 51 1.64 -3.67 -5.66
CA PRO A 51 2.94 -3.39 -5.09
C PRO A 51 4.09 -3.69 -6.08
N PRO A 52 5.29 -3.12 -5.87
CA PRO A 52 6.43 -3.34 -6.77
C PRO A 52 6.85 -4.81 -6.87
N HIS A 53 6.78 -5.53 -5.75
CA HIS A 53 6.93 -6.98 -5.68
C HIS A 53 5.89 -7.53 -4.70
N THR A 54 5.46 -8.79 -4.85
CA THR A 54 4.67 -9.45 -3.80
C THR A 54 5.60 -10.41 -3.08
N PRO A 55 5.97 -10.14 -1.82
CA PRO A 55 6.89 -11.01 -1.10
C PRO A 55 6.21 -12.31 -0.68
N ASP A 56 6.98 -13.40 -0.66
CA ASP A 56 6.49 -14.72 -0.28
C ASP A 56 5.92 -14.72 1.15
N GLY A 57 4.78 -15.38 1.33
CA GLY A 57 4.08 -15.47 2.61
C GLY A 57 3.33 -14.19 3.03
N CYS A 58 3.37 -13.11 2.24
CA CYS A 58 2.59 -11.91 2.52
C CYS A 58 1.09 -12.18 2.43
N LEU A 59 0.39 -12.14 3.57
CA LEU A 59 -1.06 -12.32 3.62
C LEU A 59 -1.78 -10.98 3.53
N CYS A 60 -1.22 -9.91 4.09
CA CYS A 60 -1.85 -8.59 4.07
C CYS A 60 -0.85 -7.46 3.86
N VAL A 61 -1.35 -6.31 3.39
CA VAL A 61 -0.55 -5.10 3.20
C VAL A 61 -1.20 -3.85 3.79
N CYS A 62 -0.34 -2.92 4.19
CA CYS A 62 -0.69 -1.55 4.54
C CYS A 62 -0.03 -0.59 3.56
N TRP A 63 -0.82 0.32 3.01
CA TRP A 63 -0.35 1.37 2.12
C TRP A 63 -0.46 2.72 2.79
N GLN A 64 0.62 3.47 2.83
CA GLN A 64 0.64 4.82 3.39
C GLN A 64 0.40 5.84 2.28
N ARG A 65 -0.56 6.75 2.51
CA ARG A 65 -0.79 7.94 1.69
C ARG A 65 0.14 9.07 2.13
N GLN A 66 0.33 10.07 1.28
CA GLN A 66 1.19 11.23 1.57
C GLN A 66 0.70 12.05 2.79
N ASP A 67 -0.60 12.05 3.09
CA ASP A 67 -1.18 12.66 4.29
C ASP A 67 -0.90 11.88 5.59
N GLY A 68 -0.21 10.74 5.50
CA GLY A 68 0.15 9.88 6.62
C GLY A 68 -0.92 8.85 6.98
N THR A 69 -2.10 8.89 6.36
CA THR A 69 -3.15 7.88 6.56
C THR A 69 -2.78 6.55 5.91
N TYR A 70 -3.39 5.47 6.39
CA TYR A 70 -3.14 4.12 5.91
C TYR A 70 -4.40 3.47 5.36
N PHE A 71 -4.27 2.87 4.19
CA PHE A 71 -5.19 1.83 3.74
C PHE A 71 -4.69 0.48 4.23
N LYS A 72 -5.57 -0.27 4.90
CA LYS A 72 -5.30 -1.59 5.47
C LYS A 72 -6.04 -2.64 4.65
N ASN A 73 -5.32 -3.46 3.91
CA ASN A 73 -5.90 -4.61 3.23
C ASN A 73 -5.87 -5.81 4.19
N ILE A 74 -6.92 -5.97 5.01
CA ILE A 74 -7.00 -7.04 6.02
C ILE A 74 -7.41 -8.35 5.34
N GLY A 75 -6.76 -9.45 5.69
CA GLY A 75 -7.07 -10.78 5.15
C GLY A 75 -6.06 -11.27 4.12
N THR A 76 -6.41 -11.21 2.82
CA THR A 76 -5.66 -11.86 1.73
C THR A 76 -5.47 -10.99 0.48
N GLY A 77 -5.24 -9.68 0.65
CA GLY A 77 -5.12 -8.75 -0.47
C GLY A 77 -3.87 -7.89 -0.41
N VAL A 78 -3.26 -7.65 -1.58
CA VAL A 78 -2.03 -6.85 -1.72
C VAL A 78 -2.24 -5.56 -2.52
N THR A 79 -3.39 -5.38 -3.14
CA THR A 79 -3.68 -4.21 -3.99
C THR A 79 -4.24 -3.05 -3.18
N PHE A 80 -3.97 -1.84 -3.67
CA PHE A 80 -4.56 -0.60 -3.18
C PHE A 80 -5.63 -0.10 -4.17
N PRO A 81 -6.90 0.06 -3.75
CA PRO A 81 -7.94 0.60 -4.60
C PRO A 81 -7.79 2.13 -4.73
N VAL A 82 -7.77 2.61 -5.96
CA VAL A 82 -7.74 4.04 -6.30
C VAL A 82 -9.04 4.37 -7.03
N THR A 83 -9.87 5.23 -6.43
CA THR A 83 -11.10 5.70 -7.08
C THR A 83 -10.85 6.99 -7.86
N GLN A 84 -11.71 7.28 -8.84
CA GLN A 84 -11.66 8.58 -9.53
C GLN A 84 -11.83 9.75 -8.57
N ALA A 85 -12.67 9.61 -7.53
CA ALA A 85 -12.96 10.67 -6.57
C ALA A 85 -11.75 11.05 -5.69
N GLU A 86 -10.87 10.09 -5.43
CA GLU A 86 -9.64 10.32 -4.66
C GLU A 86 -8.44 10.65 -5.56
N SER A 87 -8.57 10.48 -6.88
CA SER A 87 -7.46 10.69 -7.82
C SER A 87 -7.21 12.18 -8.11
N PRO A 88 -5.94 12.62 -8.22
CA PRO A 88 -4.72 11.85 -7.99
C PRO A 88 -4.43 11.66 -6.50
N ILE A 89 -3.85 10.52 -6.14
CA ILE A 89 -3.25 10.30 -4.81
C ILE A 89 -1.74 10.12 -4.93
N VAL A 90 -1.05 10.31 -3.81
CA VAL A 90 0.35 9.91 -3.65
C VAL A 90 0.44 8.86 -2.55
N VAL A 91 0.96 7.68 -2.89
CA VAL A 91 1.29 6.61 -1.95
C VAL A 91 2.79 6.60 -1.71
N THR A 92 3.20 6.63 -0.45
CA THR A 92 4.61 6.83 -0.05
C THR A 92 5.27 5.53 0.40
N ARG A 93 4.46 4.57 0.88
CA ARG A 93 4.95 3.35 1.50
C ARG A 93 4.01 2.17 1.26
N VAL A 94 4.57 0.98 1.11
CA VAL A 94 3.86 -0.30 1.24
C VAL A 94 4.56 -1.17 2.28
N CYS A 95 3.78 -1.81 3.13
CA CYS A 95 4.25 -2.73 4.15
C CYS A 95 3.45 -4.02 4.06
N GLY A 96 4.08 -5.17 4.28
CA GLY A 96 3.47 -6.48 4.12
C GLY A 96 3.75 -7.40 5.28
N TYR A 97 2.78 -8.24 5.63
CA TYR A 97 2.82 -9.04 6.86
C TYR A 97 2.38 -10.48 6.64
N LEU A 98 3.00 -11.39 7.40
CA LEU A 98 2.64 -12.81 7.46
C LEU A 98 1.30 -13.07 8.16
N ASP A 99 0.83 -12.14 8.99
CA ASP A 99 -0.44 -12.25 9.72
C ASP A 99 -1.43 -11.20 9.23
N GLY A 100 -2.51 -11.67 8.59
CA GLY A 100 -3.61 -10.88 8.05
C GLY A 100 -4.29 -9.94 9.05
N ASN A 101 -4.22 -10.25 10.35
CA ASN A 101 -4.93 -9.51 11.41
C ASN A 101 -4.07 -8.43 12.08
N LEU A 102 -2.75 -8.48 11.89
CA LEU A 102 -1.81 -7.61 12.61
C LEU A 102 -2.10 -6.11 12.44
N PRO A 103 -2.41 -5.59 11.23
CA PRO A 103 -2.77 -4.18 11.08
C PRO A 103 -3.98 -3.76 11.92
N GLY A 104 -4.99 -4.63 12.02
CA GLY A 104 -6.17 -4.37 12.85
C GLY A 104 -5.85 -4.37 14.34
N MET A 105 -4.98 -5.29 14.79
CA MET A 105 -4.54 -5.36 16.17
C MET A 105 -3.74 -4.11 16.59
N LEU A 106 -2.79 -3.67 15.77
CA LEU A 106 -1.96 -2.48 16.06
C LEU A 106 -2.81 -1.22 16.15
N ASP A 107 -3.77 -1.07 15.24
CA ASP A 107 -4.73 0.03 15.25
C ASP A 107 -5.59 0.03 16.52
N ALA A 108 -6.09 -1.14 16.94
CA ALA A 108 -6.92 -1.28 18.13
C ALA A 108 -6.21 -0.89 19.44
N ILE A 109 -4.88 -1.02 19.49
CA ILE A 109 -4.05 -0.65 20.66
C ILE A 109 -3.34 0.70 20.48
N GLY A 110 -3.63 1.44 19.40
CA GLY A 110 -3.05 2.76 19.13
C GLY A 110 -1.56 2.75 18.78
N LEU A 111 -1.01 1.61 18.36
CA LEU A 111 0.37 1.54 17.89
C LEU A 111 0.44 1.92 16.41
N PRO A 112 1.45 2.72 16.00
CA PRO A 112 1.52 3.16 14.62
C PRO A 112 1.88 2.00 13.69
N LEU A 113 1.24 1.93 12.53
CA LEU A 113 1.41 0.84 11.56
C LEU A 113 2.83 0.75 10.98
N VAL A 114 3.64 1.80 11.15
CA VAL A 114 5.09 1.77 10.90
C VAL A 114 5.87 0.83 11.83
N PHE A 115 5.36 0.47 13.01
CA PHE A 115 5.99 -0.57 13.84
C PHE A 115 6.02 -1.91 13.14
N ALA A 116 5.08 -2.14 12.22
CA ALA A 116 5.09 -3.32 11.42
C ALA A 116 6.00 -3.20 10.19
N ALA A 117 6.35 -1.98 9.79
CA ALA A 117 7.23 -1.68 8.66
C ALA A 117 8.73 -1.93 8.95
N SER A 118 9.10 -2.10 10.22
CA SER A 118 10.47 -2.20 10.68
C SER A 118 10.64 -3.38 11.62
N ASP A 119 11.82 -3.99 11.63
CA ASP A 119 12.16 -5.09 12.54
C ASP A 119 12.18 -4.59 14.00
N HIS A 120 11.10 -4.85 14.75
CA HIS A 120 11.00 -4.44 16.15
C HIS A 120 10.69 -5.62 17.09
N PRO A 121 11.39 -5.73 18.24
CA PRO A 121 10.98 -6.61 19.32
C PRO A 121 9.75 -6.02 20.03
N TYR A 122 8.74 -6.87 20.23
CA TYR A 122 7.60 -6.63 21.11
C TYR A 122 7.90 -7.14 22.52
#